data_AF-A0A8D0K547-F1
#
_entry.id   AF-A0A8D0K547-F1
#
_cell.length_a   1.000
_cell.length_b   1.000
_cell.length_c   1.000
_cell.angle_alpha   90.00
_cell.angle_beta   90.00
_cell.angle_gamma   90.00
#
_symmetry.space_group_name_H-M   'P 1'
#
loop_
_entity.id
_entity.type
_entity.pdbx_description
1 polymer ?
#
loop_
_entity_poly.entity_id
_entity_poly.type
_entity_poly.pdbx_seq_one_letter_code
_entity_poly.pdbx_strand_id
1 'polypeptide(L)'
;MAASGSAGVPAAVSGKQEFYQLLKNLINPSCMVRRQAEEIYENIPDRQWGLCIFDDIIEHCSPTSFKYVEHFRWPMLLNMRDNNPEVRQAAAYGLGVMAQFGGDDYRSLCSEAVPLLVKVIKCANSKTKKNVIATENCISAVGKILRFKPNCVNVDEVLPHWLSWLPLHEDKEEAIQTLSFLCDLIESNHPVVLGPNNSNLPKIISIIAEGKINETINYEEPCAKRLANVVRQVQTSEELWLECISQLDNEQQEALEELLNFA
;
A
#
# COMPACT_ATOMS: atom_id res chain seq x y z
N MET A 1 43.36 33.60 35.00
CA MET A 1 41.94 33.21 35.13
C MET A 1 41.41 32.95 33.74
N ALA A 2 41.30 31.69 33.33
CA ALA A 2 40.70 31.28 32.06
C ALA A 2 39.41 30.53 32.38
N ALA A 3 38.29 31.08 31.92
CA ALA A 3 36.97 30.49 32.05
C ALA A 3 36.82 29.28 31.11
N SER A 4 36.55 28.11 31.68
CA SER A 4 36.10 26.92 30.95
C SER A 4 34.57 26.96 30.82
N GLY A 5 34.07 27.32 29.65
CA GLY A 5 32.65 27.23 29.32
C GLY A 5 32.23 25.77 29.17
N SER A 6 31.31 25.30 30.03
CA SER A 6 30.62 24.03 29.83
C SER A 6 29.54 24.21 28.76
N ALA A 7 29.82 23.77 27.54
CA ALA A 7 28.80 23.63 26.51
C ALA A 7 27.83 22.51 26.92
N GLY A 8 26.68 22.90 27.47
CA GLY A 8 25.58 21.97 27.75
C GLY A 8 25.06 21.36 26.45
N VAL A 9 24.96 20.03 26.42
CA VAL A 9 24.32 19.32 25.31
C VAL A 9 22.82 19.72 25.26
N PRO A 10 22.27 20.13 24.11
CA PRO A 10 20.87 20.57 24.03
C PRO A 10 19.91 19.43 24.42
N ALA A 11 18.86 19.74 25.20
CA ALA A 11 17.90 18.76 25.73
C ALA A 11 17.26 17.85 24.64
N ALA A 12 17.11 18.34 23.41
CA ALA A 12 16.62 17.55 22.27
C ALA A 12 17.57 16.40 21.85
N VAL A 13 18.88 16.58 22.03
CA VAL A 13 19.89 15.53 21.77
C VAL A 13 19.80 14.45 22.84
N SER A 14 19.55 14.84 24.10
CA SER A 14 19.37 13.92 25.24
C SER A 14 18.17 12.99 25.05
N GLY A 15 17.00 13.54 24.70
CA GLY A 15 15.79 12.74 24.50
C GLY A 15 15.90 11.74 23.34
N LYS A 16 16.61 12.12 22.27
CA LYS A 16 16.89 11.22 21.14
C LYS A 16 17.83 10.08 21.54
N GLN A 17 18.84 10.38 22.36
CA GLN A 17 19.79 9.38 22.88
C GLN A 17 19.12 8.42 23.85
N GLU A 18 18.26 8.91 24.74
CA GLU A 18 17.46 8.09 25.64
C GLU A 18 16.48 7.21 24.88
N PHE A 19 15.78 7.75 23.87
CA PHE A 19 14.89 6.95 23.02
C PHE A 19 15.64 5.81 22.33
N TYR A 20 16.78 6.09 21.69
CA TYR A 20 17.57 5.02 21.05
C TYR A 20 18.14 4.03 22.05
N GLN A 21 18.46 4.47 23.27
CA GLN A 21 18.94 3.56 24.31
C GLN A 21 17.82 2.66 24.82
N LEU A 22 16.62 3.21 25.02
CA LEU A 22 15.42 2.45 25.40
C LEU A 22 15.03 1.48 24.29
N LEU A 23 15.02 1.92 23.04
CA LEU A 23 14.75 1.07 21.88
C LEU A 23 15.79 -0.04 21.74
N LYS A 24 17.09 0.28 21.86
CA LYS A 24 18.19 -0.71 21.86
C LYS A 24 18.04 -1.73 22.98
N ASN A 25 17.65 -1.29 24.17
CA ASN A 25 17.43 -2.17 25.31
C ASN A 25 16.21 -3.07 25.07
N LEU A 26 15.14 -2.54 24.46
CA LEU A 26 13.92 -3.30 24.15
C LEU A 26 14.17 -4.36 23.05
N ILE A 27 14.90 -4.01 21.99
CA ILE A 27 15.20 -4.94 20.89
C ILE A 27 16.33 -5.93 21.21
N ASN A 28 17.07 -5.73 22.32
CA ASN A 28 18.17 -6.61 22.72
C ASN A 28 17.65 -8.03 23.02
N PRO A 29 18.21 -9.09 22.39
CA PRO A 29 17.80 -10.49 22.62
C PRO A 29 17.96 -11.00 24.07
N SER A 30 18.71 -10.27 24.89
CA SER A 30 18.95 -10.58 26.30
C SER A 30 18.05 -9.79 27.26
N CYS A 31 17.17 -8.92 26.72
CA CYS A 31 16.27 -8.13 27.55
C CYS A 31 15.24 -9.04 28.24
N MET A 32 15.26 -9.05 29.57
CA MET A 32 14.37 -9.91 30.38
C MET A 32 12.90 -9.52 30.23
N VAL A 33 12.59 -8.23 30.02
CA VAL A 33 11.21 -7.76 29.75
C VAL A 33 10.74 -8.25 28.38
N ARG A 34 11.62 -8.22 27.37
CA ARG A 34 11.35 -8.82 26.05
C ARG A 34 11.18 -10.34 26.17
N ARG A 35 12.07 -11.05 26.87
CA ARG A 35 11.95 -12.51 27.05
C ARG A 35 10.73 -12.91 27.85
N GLN A 36 10.37 -12.17 28.89
CA GLN A 36 9.13 -12.41 29.64
C GLN A 36 7.90 -12.09 28.77
N ALA A 37 7.96 -11.07 27.92
CA ALA A 37 6.93 -10.88 26.89
C ALA A 37 6.94 -12.04 25.87
N GLU A 38 8.08 -12.52 25.40
CA GLU A 38 8.15 -13.65 24.45
C GLU A 38 7.70 -14.99 25.07
N GLU A 39 7.95 -15.23 26.36
CA GLU A 39 7.58 -16.45 27.09
C GLU A 39 6.13 -16.41 27.62
N ILE A 40 5.51 -15.23 27.74
CA ILE A 40 4.11 -15.06 28.15
C ILE A 40 3.16 -14.91 26.94
N TYR A 41 3.66 -14.58 25.75
CA TYR A 41 2.82 -14.12 24.62
C TYR A 41 2.83 -15.02 23.38
N GLU A 42 2.02 -16.09 23.42
CA GLU A 42 1.48 -16.75 22.22
C GLU A 42 0.31 -15.96 21.58
N ASN A 43 0.25 -14.65 21.74
CA ASN A 43 -0.90 -13.85 21.32
C ASN A 43 -0.60 -13.08 20.02
N ILE A 44 -1.47 -13.30 19.03
CA ILE A 44 -1.50 -12.65 17.70
C ILE A 44 -1.32 -11.12 17.73
N PRO A 45 -1.90 -10.35 18.68
CA PRO A 45 -1.74 -8.89 18.74
C PRO A 45 -0.27 -8.46 18.75
N ASP A 46 0.59 -9.05 19.56
CA ASP A 46 1.97 -8.54 19.71
C ASP A 46 2.79 -8.57 18.42
N ARG A 47 2.57 -9.58 17.55
CA ARG A 47 3.22 -9.64 16.24
C ARG A 47 2.70 -8.55 15.30
N GLN A 48 1.39 -8.36 15.26
CA GLN A 48 0.77 -7.29 14.48
C GLN A 48 1.29 -5.92 14.93
N TRP A 49 1.20 -5.62 16.22
CA TRP A 49 1.65 -4.34 16.78
C TRP A 49 3.15 -4.12 16.59
N GLY A 50 3.96 -5.17 16.74
CA GLY A 50 5.38 -5.12 16.44
C GLY A 50 5.69 -4.79 14.98
N LEU A 51 4.92 -5.33 14.03
CA LEU A 51 5.03 -4.96 12.61
C LEU A 51 4.62 -3.51 12.39
N CYS A 52 3.49 -3.06 12.93
CA CYS A 52 3.03 -1.68 12.80
C CYS A 52 4.08 -0.65 13.28
N ILE A 53 4.79 -0.93 14.38
CA ILE A 53 5.88 -0.07 14.85
C ILE A 53 7.00 0.02 13.80
N PHE A 54 7.34 -1.09 13.16
CA PHE A 54 8.35 -1.07 12.09
C PHE A 54 7.83 -0.40 10.82
N ASP A 55 6.53 -0.50 10.52
CA ASP A 55 5.88 0.22 9.43
C ASP A 55 6.07 1.72 9.60
N ASP A 56 5.77 2.28 10.78
CA ASP A 56 5.96 3.70 11.09
C ASP A 56 7.42 4.13 10.97
N ILE A 57 8.36 3.28 11.41
CA ILE A 57 9.80 3.54 11.27
C ILE A 57 10.18 3.62 9.78
N ILE A 58 9.64 2.74 8.94
CA ILE A 58 9.92 2.75 7.50
C ILE A 58 9.27 3.97 6.87
N GLU A 59 8.01 4.26 7.14
CA GLU A 59 7.28 5.34 6.51
C GLU A 59 7.84 6.72 6.86
N HIS A 60 8.17 6.94 8.14
CA HIS A 60 8.52 8.27 8.63
C HIS A 60 10.01 8.48 8.89
N CYS A 61 10.83 7.41 8.95
CA CYS A 61 12.26 7.51 9.23
C CYS A 61 13.17 7.03 8.08
N SER A 62 12.60 6.68 6.92
CA SER A 62 13.40 6.36 5.74
C SER A 62 14.07 7.59 5.12
N PRO A 63 15.24 7.44 4.48
CA PRO A 63 15.96 6.17 4.20
C PRO A 63 16.77 5.64 5.40
N THR A 64 16.79 6.35 6.54
CA THR A 64 17.62 5.96 7.71
C THR A 64 17.15 4.65 8.35
N SER A 65 15.88 4.30 8.21
CA SER A 65 15.26 3.03 8.62
C SER A 65 16.06 1.79 8.18
N PHE A 66 16.72 1.83 7.02
CA PHE A 66 17.45 0.68 6.47
C PHE A 66 18.61 0.23 7.37
N LYS A 67 19.15 1.10 8.23
CA LYS A 67 20.16 0.73 9.24
C LYS A 67 19.68 -0.36 10.21
N TYR A 68 18.36 -0.53 10.33
CA TYR A 68 17.72 -1.48 11.23
C TYR A 68 17.06 -2.65 10.46
N VAL A 69 17.28 -2.76 9.14
CA VAL A 69 16.59 -3.72 8.28
C VAL A 69 16.75 -5.18 8.72
N GLU A 70 17.89 -5.52 9.32
CA GLU A 70 18.14 -6.86 9.85
C GLU A 70 17.17 -7.27 10.97
N HIS A 71 16.55 -6.30 11.67
CA HIS A 71 15.60 -6.56 12.74
C HIS A 71 14.19 -6.89 12.25
N PHE A 72 13.77 -6.35 11.11
CA PHE A 72 12.38 -6.47 10.65
C PHE A 72 12.21 -7.11 9.26
N ARG A 73 13.29 -7.27 8.48
CA ARG A 73 13.22 -7.92 7.16
C ARG A 73 12.53 -9.29 7.20
N TRP A 74 13.03 -10.19 8.04
CA TRP A 74 12.48 -11.54 8.15
C TRP A 74 11.08 -11.55 8.76
N PRO A 75 10.82 -10.81 9.85
CA PRO A 75 9.45 -10.63 10.33
C PRO A 75 8.47 -10.19 9.24
N MET A 76 8.81 -9.18 8.42
CA MET A 76 7.93 -8.69 7.35
C MET A 76 7.66 -9.76 6.29
N LEU A 77 8.71 -10.43 5.77
CA LEU A 77 8.53 -11.45 4.73
C LEU A 77 7.84 -12.73 5.22
N LEU A 78 8.17 -13.21 6.42
CA LEU A 78 7.64 -14.46 6.95
C LEU A 78 6.16 -14.32 7.35
N ASN A 79 5.78 -13.18 7.93
CA ASN A 79 4.42 -12.92 8.37
C ASN A 79 3.41 -12.77 7.23
N MET A 80 3.84 -12.62 5.98
CA MET A 80 2.98 -12.78 4.80
C MET A 80 2.30 -14.15 4.73
N ARG A 81 2.82 -15.15 5.43
CA ARG A 81 2.28 -16.52 5.49
C ARG A 81 1.52 -16.81 6.78
N ASP A 82 1.33 -15.82 7.66
CA ASP A 82 0.63 -16.02 8.94
C ASP A 82 -0.85 -16.37 8.70
N ASN A 83 -1.43 -17.19 9.57
CA ASN A 83 -2.83 -17.58 9.51
C ASN A 83 -3.76 -16.42 9.87
N ASN A 84 -3.27 -15.47 10.68
CA ASN A 84 -4.03 -14.30 11.08
C ASN A 84 -3.98 -13.21 9.98
N PRO A 85 -5.15 -12.73 9.51
CA PRO A 85 -5.22 -11.69 8.48
C PRO A 85 -4.63 -10.35 8.93
N GLU A 86 -4.78 -9.93 10.18
CA GLU A 86 -4.26 -8.66 10.69
C GLU A 86 -2.73 -8.65 10.71
N VAL A 87 -2.10 -9.78 11.01
CA VAL A 87 -0.64 -9.94 10.91
C VAL A 87 -0.18 -9.85 9.45
N ARG A 88 -0.92 -10.47 8.52
CA ARG A 88 -0.62 -10.35 7.07
C ARG A 88 -0.83 -8.92 6.57
N GLN A 89 -1.85 -8.22 7.08
CA GLN A 89 -2.14 -6.84 6.73
C GLN A 89 -0.98 -5.93 7.11
N ALA A 90 -0.52 -5.97 8.36
CA ALA A 90 0.62 -5.16 8.82
C ALA A 90 1.89 -5.47 8.00
N ALA A 91 2.19 -6.75 7.78
CA ALA A 91 3.32 -7.13 6.94
C ALA A 91 3.21 -6.60 5.50
N ALA A 92 2.01 -6.67 4.89
CA ALA A 92 1.78 -6.17 3.54
C ALA A 92 1.93 -4.65 3.46
N TYR A 93 1.38 -3.92 4.43
CA TYR A 93 1.51 -2.47 4.56
C TYR A 93 2.99 -2.06 4.61
N GLY A 94 3.75 -2.67 5.53
CA GLY A 94 5.20 -2.50 5.67
C GLY A 94 5.97 -2.67 4.36
N LEU A 95 5.69 -3.74 3.62
CA LEU A 95 6.33 -3.99 2.32
C LEU A 95 5.95 -2.93 1.26
N GLY A 96 4.73 -2.39 1.32
CA GLY A 96 4.29 -1.27 0.49
C GLY A 96 5.04 0.03 0.81
N VAL A 97 5.11 0.41 2.09
CA VAL A 97 5.80 1.64 2.52
C VAL A 97 7.33 1.55 2.35
N MET A 98 7.91 0.35 2.38
CA MET A 98 9.32 0.15 1.96
C MET A 98 9.56 0.56 0.51
N ALA A 99 8.63 0.24 -0.39
CA ALA A 99 8.76 0.63 -1.79
C ALA A 99 8.60 2.14 -1.98
N GLN A 100 7.62 2.74 -1.28
CA GLN A 100 7.26 4.15 -1.42
C GLN A 100 8.28 5.10 -0.76
N PHE A 101 8.68 4.80 0.48
CA PHE A 101 9.48 5.70 1.31
C PHE A 101 10.90 5.19 1.59
N GLY A 102 11.13 3.87 1.50
CA GLY A 102 12.37 3.22 1.95
C GLY A 102 13.66 3.70 1.27
N GLY A 103 13.58 4.21 0.04
CA GLY A 103 14.77 4.52 -0.77
C GLY A 103 15.29 3.30 -1.54
N ASP A 104 16.50 3.40 -2.10
CA ASP A 104 17.00 2.40 -3.04
C ASP A 104 17.58 1.14 -2.41
N ASP A 105 17.99 1.20 -1.14
CA ASP A 105 18.54 0.05 -0.43
C ASP A 105 17.50 -1.08 -0.25
N TYR A 106 16.21 -0.74 -0.27
CA TYR A 106 15.11 -1.71 -0.18
C TYR A 106 14.80 -2.47 -1.47
N ARG A 107 15.46 -2.16 -2.61
CA ARG A 107 15.13 -2.75 -3.92
C ARG A 107 15.09 -4.28 -3.92
N SER A 108 16.11 -4.94 -3.35
CA SER A 108 16.15 -6.41 -3.28
C SER A 108 14.96 -6.96 -2.49
N LEU A 109 14.61 -6.29 -1.38
CA LEU A 109 13.52 -6.73 -0.52
C LEU A 109 12.16 -6.57 -1.22
N CYS A 110 11.96 -5.48 -1.98
CA CYS A 110 10.76 -5.31 -2.81
C CYS A 110 10.63 -6.42 -3.87
N SER A 111 11.73 -6.80 -4.54
CA SER A 111 11.72 -7.91 -5.51
C SER A 111 11.33 -9.25 -4.86
N GLU A 112 11.82 -9.53 -3.67
CA GLU A 112 11.48 -10.75 -2.91
C GLU A 112 10.04 -10.75 -2.38
N ALA A 113 9.48 -9.57 -2.10
CA ALA A 113 8.15 -9.41 -1.54
C ALA A 113 7.03 -9.75 -2.54
N VAL A 114 7.16 -9.36 -3.82
CA VAL A 114 6.10 -9.51 -4.83
C VAL A 114 5.54 -10.93 -4.94
N PRO A 115 6.34 -12.02 -5.09
CA PRO A 115 5.77 -13.36 -5.16
C PRO A 115 5.02 -13.76 -3.88
N LEU A 116 5.38 -13.24 -2.71
CA LEU A 116 4.67 -13.50 -1.45
C LEU A 116 3.33 -12.76 -1.41
N LEU A 117 3.32 -11.48 -1.79
CA LEU A 117 2.11 -10.66 -1.91
C LEU A 117 1.12 -11.31 -2.88
N VAL A 118 1.57 -11.66 -4.09
CA VAL A 118 0.75 -12.29 -5.13
C VAL A 118 0.17 -13.62 -4.65
N LYS A 119 0.92 -14.40 -3.86
CA LYS A 119 0.41 -15.65 -3.29
C LYS A 119 -0.78 -15.42 -2.37
N VAL A 120 -0.74 -14.40 -1.51
CA VAL A 120 -1.87 -14.05 -0.62
C VAL A 120 -3.07 -13.59 -1.43
N ILE A 121 -2.85 -12.74 -2.45
CA ILE A 121 -3.91 -12.22 -3.31
C ILE A 121 -4.67 -13.35 -4.03
N LYS A 122 -3.91 -14.35 -4.53
CA LYS A 122 -4.46 -15.49 -5.29
C LYS A 122 -5.02 -16.63 -4.40
N CYS A 123 -4.96 -16.52 -3.08
CA CYS A 123 -5.58 -17.52 -2.20
C CYS A 123 -7.10 -17.58 -2.42
N ALA A 124 -7.68 -18.79 -2.44
CA ALA A 124 -9.11 -18.98 -2.75
C ALA A 124 -10.06 -18.24 -1.79
N ASN A 125 -9.63 -18.00 -0.55
CA ASN A 125 -10.41 -17.30 0.48
C ASN A 125 -9.95 -15.84 0.69
N SER A 126 -9.17 -15.26 -0.22
CA SER A 126 -8.61 -13.92 -0.09
C SER A 126 -9.69 -12.84 0.04
N LYS A 127 -10.78 -12.98 -0.73
CA LYS A 127 -11.92 -12.05 -0.74
C LYS A 127 -12.99 -12.31 0.33
N THR A 128 -12.75 -13.20 1.28
CA THR A 128 -13.70 -13.38 2.40
C THR A 128 -13.67 -12.18 3.34
N LYS A 129 -14.77 -11.88 4.03
CA LYS A 129 -14.87 -10.78 5.02
C LYS A 129 -13.71 -10.77 6.03
N LYS A 130 -13.19 -11.95 6.39
CA LYS A 130 -12.05 -12.10 7.32
C LYS A 130 -10.72 -11.66 6.70
N ASN A 131 -10.51 -11.88 5.40
CA ASN A 131 -9.19 -11.75 4.75
C ASN A 131 -9.08 -10.57 3.79
N VAL A 132 -10.20 -9.93 3.44
CA VAL A 132 -10.28 -8.93 2.37
C VAL A 132 -9.36 -7.73 2.65
N ILE A 133 -9.36 -7.14 3.84
CA ILE A 133 -8.50 -5.98 4.17
C ILE A 133 -7.01 -6.33 4.01
N ALA A 134 -6.58 -7.50 4.50
CA ALA A 134 -5.21 -7.97 4.34
C ALA A 134 -4.86 -8.19 2.85
N THR A 135 -5.82 -8.66 2.06
CA THR A 135 -5.66 -8.87 0.62
C THR A 135 -5.56 -7.54 -0.12
N GLU A 136 -6.38 -6.56 0.22
CA GLU A 136 -6.35 -5.21 -0.35
C GLU A 136 -5.01 -4.51 -0.05
N ASN A 137 -4.51 -4.63 1.18
CA ASN A 137 -3.16 -4.16 1.53
C ASN A 137 -2.07 -4.84 0.69
N CYS A 138 -2.22 -6.14 0.38
CA CYS A 138 -1.29 -6.82 -0.54
C CYS A 138 -1.37 -6.25 -1.97
N ILE A 139 -2.59 -6.00 -2.49
CA ILE A 139 -2.81 -5.44 -3.82
C ILE A 139 -2.19 -4.05 -3.91
N SER A 140 -2.39 -3.22 -2.88
CA SER A 140 -1.83 -1.88 -2.83
C SER A 140 -0.31 -1.89 -2.67
N ALA A 141 0.26 -2.78 -1.85
CA ALA A 141 1.70 -2.95 -1.75
C ALA A 141 2.34 -3.36 -3.10
N VAL A 142 1.70 -4.22 -3.88
CA VAL A 142 2.14 -4.50 -5.28
C VAL A 142 2.06 -3.22 -6.13
N GLY A 143 0.99 -2.44 -6.02
CA GLY A 143 0.86 -1.15 -6.71
C GLY A 143 1.98 -0.16 -6.34
N LYS A 144 2.29 -0.03 -5.04
CA LYS A 144 3.41 0.80 -4.54
C LYS A 144 4.75 0.32 -5.10
N ILE A 145 5.00 -1.00 -5.17
CA ILE A 145 6.21 -1.55 -5.79
C ILE A 145 6.28 -1.21 -7.29
N LEU A 146 5.20 -1.40 -8.04
CA LEU A 146 5.14 -1.05 -9.47
C LEU A 146 5.41 0.43 -9.70
N ARG A 147 4.82 1.31 -8.88
CA ARG A 147 4.91 2.77 -9.00
C ARG A 147 6.28 3.31 -8.62
N PHE A 148 6.81 2.91 -7.45
CA PHE A 148 7.98 3.54 -6.84
C PHE A 148 9.27 2.74 -7.04
N LYS A 149 9.17 1.46 -7.41
CA LYS A 149 10.30 0.55 -7.66
C LYS A 149 10.10 -0.26 -8.95
N PRO A 150 9.84 0.38 -10.11
CA PRO A 150 9.55 -0.32 -11.36
C PRO A 150 10.70 -1.24 -11.83
N ASN A 151 11.95 -0.97 -11.42
CA ASN A 151 13.10 -1.80 -11.76
C ASN A 151 13.24 -3.07 -10.91
N CYS A 152 12.38 -3.27 -9.90
CA CYS A 152 12.42 -4.44 -9.02
C CYS A 152 11.61 -5.62 -9.56
N VAL A 153 10.73 -5.39 -10.55
CA VAL A 153 9.85 -6.40 -11.14
C VAL A 153 9.67 -6.16 -12.63
N ASN A 154 9.23 -7.17 -13.36
CA ASN A 154 8.75 -6.96 -14.72
C ASN A 154 7.36 -6.30 -14.67
N VAL A 155 7.31 -4.98 -14.85
CA VAL A 155 6.06 -4.20 -14.80
C VAL A 155 5.05 -4.71 -15.82
N ASP A 156 5.47 -5.02 -17.05
CA ASP A 156 4.57 -5.44 -18.12
C ASP A 156 3.91 -6.81 -17.84
N GLU A 157 4.56 -7.67 -17.06
CA GLU A 157 3.98 -8.95 -16.63
C GLU A 157 3.05 -8.80 -15.43
N VAL A 158 3.38 -7.93 -14.48
CA VAL A 158 2.64 -7.83 -13.20
C VAL A 158 1.43 -6.89 -13.32
N LEU A 159 1.54 -5.83 -14.11
CA LEU A 159 0.53 -4.78 -14.21
C LEU A 159 -0.84 -5.25 -14.73
N PRO A 160 -0.96 -6.15 -15.74
CA PRO A 160 -2.27 -6.69 -16.15
C PRO A 160 -2.97 -7.44 -15.01
N HIS A 161 -2.20 -8.17 -14.20
CA HIS A 161 -2.74 -8.86 -13.05
C HIS A 161 -3.18 -7.89 -11.96
N TRP A 162 -2.36 -6.87 -11.68
CA TRP A 162 -2.71 -5.84 -10.71
C TRP A 162 -4.01 -5.13 -11.06
N LEU A 163 -4.20 -4.74 -12.33
CA LEU A 163 -5.46 -4.15 -12.81
C LEU A 163 -6.67 -5.07 -12.58
N SER A 164 -6.50 -6.38 -12.74
CA SER A 164 -7.58 -7.36 -12.52
C SER A 164 -8.01 -7.51 -11.06
N TRP A 165 -7.20 -7.06 -10.11
CA TRP A 165 -7.50 -7.13 -8.68
C TRP A 165 -8.27 -5.92 -8.16
N LEU A 166 -8.41 -4.86 -8.98
CA LEU A 166 -9.13 -3.64 -8.63
C LEU A 166 -10.65 -3.76 -8.91
N PRO A 167 -11.48 -2.96 -8.21
CA PRO A 167 -11.12 -1.98 -7.17
C PRO A 167 -10.92 -2.59 -5.78
N LEU A 168 -10.35 -1.79 -4.87
CA LEU A 168 -10.37 -2.02 -3.42
C LEU A 168 -11.59 -1.30 -2.86
N HIS A 169 -12.22 -1.83 -1.82
CA HIS A 169 -13.42 -1.24 -1.21
C HIS A 169 -13.46 -1.28 0.32
N GLU A 170 -12.70 -2.14 1.01
CA GLU A 170 -12.74 -2.20 2.48
C GLU A 170 -11.75 -1.21 3.12
N ASP A 171 -10.52 -1.17 2.63
CA ASP A 171 -9.47 -0.26 3.09
C ASP A 171 -9.46 1.01 2.24
N LYS A 172 -10.08 2.07 2.76
CA LYS A 172 -10.28 3.33 2.03
C LYS A 172 -8.98 4.04 1.72
N GLU A 173 -7.99 3.98 2.61
CA GLU A 173 -6.70 4.63 2.42
C GLU A 173 -5.95 3.95 1.27
N GLU A 174 -5.89 2.62 1.27
CA GLU A 174 -5.24 1.85 0.21
C GLU A 174 -6.02 1.91 -1.12
N ALA A 175 -7.35 2.04 -1.08
CA ALA A 175 -8.16 2.30 -2.26
C ALA A 175 -7.80 3.64 -2.92
N ILE A 176 -7.63 4.71 -2.14
CA ILE A 176 -7.18 6.02 -2.66
C ILE A 176 -5.79 5.92 -3.29
N GLN A 177 -4.86 5.19 -2.66
CA GLN A 177 -3.50 5.00 -3.20
C GLN A 177 -3.52 4.25 -4.54
N THR A 178 -4.30 3.16 -4.64
CA THR A 178 -4.39 2.35 -5.87
C THR A 178 -5.10 3.09 -7.00
N LEU A 179 -6.20 3.82 -6.70
CA LEU A 179 -6.89 4.65 -7.68
C LEU A 179 -6.02 5.83 -8.15
N SER A 180 -5.24 6.43 -7.25
CA SER A 180 -4.28 7.48 -7.63
C SER A 180 -3.20 6.95 -8.56
N PHE A 181 -2.68 5.75 -8.31
CA PHE A 181 -1.73 5.12 -9.22
C PHE A 181 -2.37 4.72 -10.57
N LEU A 182 -3.62 4.24 -10.56
CA LEU A 182 -4.36 3.97 -11.79
C LEU A 182 -4.51 5.25 -12.64
N CYS A 183 -4.79 6.39 -12.02
CA CYS A 183 -4.82 7.68 -12.72
C CYS A 183 -3.46 8.00 -13.36
N ASP A 184 -2.34 7.82 -12.65
CA ASP A 184 -1.00 8.08 -13.20
C ASP A 184 -0.75 7.25 -14.48
N LEU A 185 -1.19 5.99 -14.47
CA LEU A 185 -1.04 5.07 -15.59
C LEU A 185 -1.92 5.45 -16.79
N ILE A 186 -3.15 5.92 -16.54
CA ILE A 186 -4.06 6.37 -17.60
C ILE A 186 -3.56 7.68 -18.21
N GLU A 187 -3.18 8.64 -17.38
CA GLU A 187 -2.69 9.97 -17.81
C GLU A 187 -1.37 9.86 -18.58
N SER A 188 -0.54 8.85 -18.27
CA SER A 188 0.68 8.53 -19.03
C SER A 188 0.41 7.71 -20.30
N ASN A 189 -0.85 7.41 -20.63
CA ASN A 189 -1.25 6.53 -21.75
C ASN A 189 -0.54 5.18 -21.71
N HIS A 190 -0.41 4.57 -20.53
CA HIS A 190 0.33 3.33 -20.36
C HIS A 190 -0.30 2.19 -21.20
N PRO A 191 0.43 1.60 -22.18
CA PRO A 191 -0.17 0.72 -23.18
C PRO A 191 -0.77 -0.56 -22.58
N VAL A 192 -0.16 -1.09 -21.52
CA VAL A 192 -0.67 -2.27 -20.81
C VAL A 192 -1.97 -1.98 -20.05
N VAL A 193 -2.14 -0.76 -19.52
CA VAL A 193 -3.33 -0.41 -18.73
C VAL A 193 -4.51 -0.11 -19.62
N LEU A 194 -4.32 0.65 -20.70
CA LEU A 194 -5.38 0.90 -21.67
C LEU A 194 -5.70 -0.34 -22.52
N GLY A 195 -4.70 -1.19 -22.76
CA GLY A 195 -4.81 -2.35 -23.63
C GLY A 195 -4.81 -1.96 -25.11
N PRO A 196 -4.61 -2.94 -26.02
CA PRO A 196 -4.70 -2.71 -27.45
C PRO A 196 -6.07 -2.13 -27.82
N ASN A 197 -6.09 -1.04 -28.59
CA ASN A 197 -7.31 -0.33 -28.97
C ASN A 197 -8.20 0.04 -27.78
N ASN A 198 -7.61 0.37 -26.63
CA ASN A 198 -8.33 0.77 -25.41
C ASN A 198 -9.25 -0.33 -24.83
N SER A 199 -8.94 -1.61 -25.09
CA SER A 199 -9.78 -2.76 -24.69
C SER A 199 -10.05 -2.88 -23.18
N ASN A 200 -9.24 -2.23 -22.33
CA ASN A 200 -9.42 -2.26 -20.89
C ASN A 200 -10.29 -1.10 -20.35
N LEU A 201 -10.67 -0.12 -21.19
CA LEU A 201 -11.49 1.01 -20.75
C LEU A 201 -12.80 0.57 -20.09
N PRO A 202 -13.57 -0.41 -20.61
CA PRO A 202 -14.78 -0.86 -19.93
C PRO A 202 -14.53 -1.33 -18.49
N LYS A 203 -13.43 -2.07 -18.27
CA LYS A 203 -13.03 -2.50 -16.92
C LYS A 203 -12.60 -1.33 -16.04
N ILE A 204 -11.87 -0.35 -16.60
CA ILE A 204 -11.47 0.86 -15.89
C ILE A 204 -12.70 1.68 -15.46
N ILE A 205 -13.67 1.86 -16.35
CA ILE A 205 -14.91 2.57 -16.04
C ILE A 205 -15.71 1.83 -14.96
N SER A 206 -15.80 0.49 -15.03
CA SER A 206 -16.39 -0.33 -13.96
C SER A 206 -15.66 -0.16 -12.61
N ILE A 207 -14.33 -0.13 -12.59
CA ILE A 207 -13.53 0.16 -11.38
C ILE A 207 -13.89 1.52 -10.78
N ILE A 208 -14.08 2.54 -11.62
CA ILE A 208 -14.45 3.90 -11.17
C ILE A 208 -15.86 3.93 -10.58
N ALA A 209 -16.82 3.30 -11.26
CA ALA A 209 -18.21 3.20 -10.79
C ALA A 209 -18.28 2.51 -9.42
N GLU A 210 -17.64 1.35 -9.29
CA GLU A 210 -17.53 0.61 -8.04
C GLU A 210 -16.83 1.42 -6.94
N GLY A 211 -15.79 2.17 -7.28
CA GLY A 211 -15.11 3.04 -6.32
C GLY A 211 -16.02 4.11 -5.73
N LYS A 212 -16.97 4.60 -6.53
CA LYS A 212 -18.00 5.56 -6.11
C LYS A 212 -19.12 4.90 -5.31
N ILE A 213 -19.63 3.74 -5.73
CA ILE A 213 -20.63 2.95 -4.98
C ILE A 213 -20.10 2.62 -3.58
N ASN A 214 -18.86 2.17 -3.51
CA ASN A 214 -18.22 1.78 -2.26
C ASN A 214 -17.66 2.97 -1.47
N GLU A 215 -17.96 4.23 -1.83
CA GLU A 215 -17.50 5.43 -1.10
C GLU A 215 -15.97 5.51 -0.91
N THR A 216 -15.19 4.88 -1.78
CA THR A 216 -13.71 4.99 -1.78
C THR A 216 -13.23 6.23 -2.53
N ILE A 217 -14.07 6.76 -3.42
CA ILE A 217 -13.84 8.03 -4.11
C ILE A 217 -14.52 9.12 -3.29
N ASN A 218 -13.76 9.72 -2.36
CA ASN A 218 -14.18 10.94 -1.67
C ASN A 218 -13.80 12.16 -2.51
N TYR A 219 -14.74 13.09 -2.63
CA TYR A 219 -14.60 14.35 -3.34
C TYR A 219 -13.55 15.32 -2.81
N GLU A 220 -13.14 15.17 -1.56
CA GLU A 220 -12.04 15.93 -0.96
C GLU A 220 -10.68 15.47 -1.51
N GLU A 221 -10.61 14.23 -2.03
CA GLU A 221 -9.37 13.67 -2.56
C GLU A 221 -9.09 14.15 -3.98
N PRO A 222 -7.84 14.55 -4.30
CA PRO A 222 -7.46 14.92 -5.66
C PRO A 222 -7.76 13.84 -6.71
N CYS A 223 -7.78 12.56 -6.30
CA CYS A 223 -8.05 11.45 -7.20
C CYS A 223 -9.47 11.47 -7.78
N ALA A 224 -10.47 11.98 -7.06
CA ALA A 224 -11.86 12.01 -7.54
C ALA A 224 -12.01 12.83 -8.84
N LYS A 225 -11.39 14.01 -8.88
CA LYS A 225 -11.39 14.86 -10.08
C LYS A 225 -10.65 14.22 -11.25
N ARG A 226 -9.53 13.53 -10.98
CA ARG A 226 -8.74 12.82 -12.00
C ARG A 226 -9.58 11.69 -12.61
N LEU A 227 -10.24 10.88 -11.79
CA LEU A 227 -11.11 9.79 -12.27
C LEU A 227 -12.30 10.33 -13.06
N ALA A 228 -12.96 11.40 -12.59
CA ALA A 228 -14.05 12.03 -13.35
C ALA A 228 -13.58 12.54 -14.72
N ASN A 229 -12.37 13.11 -14.80
CA ASN A 229 -11.81 13.54 -16.08
C ASN A 229 -11.54 12.37 -17.03
N VAL A 230 -11.12 11.21 -16.51
CA VAL A 230 -11.02 9.97 -17.32
C VAL A 230 -12.39 9.61 -17.89
N VAL A 231 -13.45 9.59 -17.08
CA VAL A 231 -14.81 9.29 -17.54
C VAL A 231 -15.26 10.29 -18.62
N ARG A 232 -15.05 11.60 -18.41
CA ARG A 232 -15.36 12.65 -19.40
C ARG A 232 -14.60 12.47 -20.70
N GLN A 233 -13.34 12.06 -20.63
CA GLN A 233 -12.54 11.82 -21.82
C GLN A 233 -13.12 10.67 -22.65
N VAL A 234 -13.57 9.59 -22.00
CA VAL A 234 -14.23 8.47 -22.71
C VAL A 234 -15.55 8.91 -23.35
N GLN A 235 -16.32 9.80 -22.71
CA GLN A 235 -17.56 10.36 -23.26
C GLN A 235 -17.37 11.13 -24.58
N THR A 236 -16.15 11.59 -24.89
CA THR A 236 -15.87 12.27 -26.17
C THR A 236 -15.94 11.34 -27.37
N SER A 237 -15.89 10.01 -27.15
CA SER A 237 -16.02 8.99 -28.18
C SER A 237 -17.30 8.18 -27.98
N GLU A 238 -18.34 8.47 -28.75
CA GLU A 238 -19.66 7.81 -28.63
C GLU A 238 -19.57 6.28 -28.68
N GLU A 239 -18.78 5.72 -29.60
CA GLU A 239 -18.60 4.26 -29.74
C GLU A 239 -18.02 3.63 -28.46
N LEU A 240 -16.87 4.13 -28.00
CA LEU A 240 -16.22 3.67 -26.75
C LEU A 240 -17.09 3.89 -25.52
N TRP A 241 -17.82 5.00 -25.45
CA TRP A 241 -18.72 5.29 -24.34
C TRP A 241 -19.86 4.28 -24.28
N LEU A 242 -20.51 4.01 -25.41
CA LEU A 242 -21.56 3.00 -25.50
C LEU A 242 -21.04 1.61 -25.13
N GLU A 243 -19.84 1.24 -25.60
CA GLU A 243 -19.20 -0.02 -25.22
C GLU A 243 -19.02 -0.12 -23.70
N CYS A 244 -18.48 0.92 -23.05
CA CYS A 244 -18.26 0.94 -21.61
C CYS A 244 -19.58 0.85 -20.83
N ILE A 245 -20.55 1.70 -21.17
CA ILE A 245 -21.84 1.78 -20.45
C ILE A 245 -22.67 0.50 -20.63
N SER A 246 -22.59 -0.15 -21.80
CA SER A 246 -23.31 -1.41 -22.03
C SER A 246 -22.90 -2.57 -21.11
N GLN A 247 -21.76 -2.45 -20.43
CA GLN A 247 -21.24 -3.45 -19.49
C GLN A 247 -21.58 -3.14 -18.03
N LEU A 248 -22.22 -1.99 -17.76
CA LEU A 248 -22.56 -1.55 -16.42
C LEU A 248 -24.03 -1.78 -16.12
N ASP A 249 -24.34 -2.13 -14.87
CA ASP A 249 -25.73 -2.11 -14.38
C ASP A 249 -26.22 -0.69 -14.07
N ASN A 250 -27.49 -0.55 -13.70
CA ASN A 250 -28.10 0.75 -13.44
C ASN A 250 -27.44 1.48 -12.26
N GLU A 251 -27.03 0.76 -11.21
CA GLU A 251 -26.41 1.35 -10.02
C GLU A 251 -25.02 1.91 -10.35
N GLN A 252 -24.25 1.18 -11.16
CA GLN A 252 -22.97 1.64 -11.67
C GLN A 252 -23.10 2.84 -12.62
N GLN A 253 -24.12 2.89 -13.45
CA GLN A 253 -24.39 4.04 -14.32
C GLN A 253 -24.74 5.28 -13.50
N GLU A 254 -25.65 5.16 -12.53
CA GLU A 254 -26.02 6.24 -11.60
C GLU A 254 -24.79 6.76 -10.82
N ALA A 255 -23.93 5.86 -10.34
CA ALA A 255 -22.69 6.23 -9.65
C ALA A 255 -21.76 7.09 -10.53
N LEU A 256 -21.63 6.77 -11.82
CA LEU A 256 -20.82 7.58 -12.75
C LEU A 256 -21.44 8.97 -12.98
N GLU A 257 -22.77 9.05 -13.11
CA GLU A 257 -23.46 10.34 -13.25
C GLU A 257 -23.24 11.21 -12.01
N GLU A 258 -23.35 10.66 -10.80
CA GLU A 258 -23.05 11.37 -9.56
C GLU A 258 -21.61 11.90 -9.52
N LEU A 259 -20.65 11.05 -9.89
CA LEU A 259 -19.23 11.43 -9.93
C LEU A 259 -18.99 12.59 -10.91
N LEU A 260 -19.62 12.54 -12.10
CA LEU A 260 -19.50 13.55 -13.15
C LEU A 260 -20.16 14.88 -12.78
N ASN A 261 -21.27 14.84 -12.04
CA ASN A 261 -21.99 16.04 -11.61
C ASN A 261 -21.27 16.82 -10.51
N PHE A 262 -20.38 16.15 -9.76
CA PHE A 262 -19.65 16.77 -8.67
C PHE A 262 -18.30 17.39 -9.09
N ALA A 263 -17.57 16.72 -10.00
CA ALA A 263 -16.14 16.95 -10.22
C ALA A 263 -15.75 18.16 -11.09
#